data_AF-A0A925CKZ0-F1
#
_entry.id   AF-A0A925CKZ0-F1
#
_cell.length_a   1.000
_cell.length_b   1.000
_cell.length_c   1.000
_cell.angle_alpha   90.00
_cell.angle_beta   90.00
_cell.angle_gamma   90.00
#
_symmetry.space_group_name_H-M   'P 1'
#
loop_
_entity.id
_entity.type
_entity.pdbx_description
1 polymer ?
#
loop_
_entity_poly.entity_id
_entity_poly.type
_entity_poly.pdbx_seq_one_letter_code
_entity_poly.pdbx_strand_id
1 'polypeptide(L)'
;TLLRRSGDQFLISRYGNPDLKWETTTQNNIGVDVGLLSNRLYFSVDYFKKLTSDILLPISLPSIVGNVSPTIVNAGEVSNKGFEFAVDYRNSGRAFKYSINANAATVRNNVEKLHPNLPNIVGDVYKTQVGQPLGSFYGYVMEGIYQNVAEINAHLSGTANPPDKPGDIKFRDLNGDGVINDNDRTFIGNPIPRLSYGLNMAADYHGFDLSVLFQGVEGVDKYNDSKQITDYDSRPFNHSTAVLGAWRGEGTSNTIPRTTFNDNGSSKKSSIFVEDASYLRLKNMELGYSLGALRSSSKLGVQNVRLYVSGQNLFTRTKYTGLDPESTDILDRGTYPQSRAFLFGTNVKF
;
A
#
# COMPACT_ATOMS: atom_id res chain seq x y z
N THR A 1 37.06 10.23 -3.88
CA THR A 1 37.10 8.85 -4.42
C THR A 1 37.36 7.89 -3.29
N LEU A 2 36.62 6.78 -3.23
CA LEU A 2 36.83 5.72 -2.24
C LEU A 2 37.72 4.64 -2.86
N LEU A 3 38.77 4.24 -2.15
CA LEU A 3 39.69 3.18 -2.55
C LEU A 3 39.48 1.94 -1.67
N ARG A 4 39.68 0.75 -2.23
CA ARG A 4 39.75 -0.52 -1.49
C ARG A 4 41.09 -1.19 -1.73
N ARG A 5 41.64 -1.85 -0.71
CA ARG A 5 42.86 -2.65 -0.83
C ARG A 5 42.53 -4.05 -1.31
N SER A 6 43.27 -4.55 -2.30
CA SER A 6 43.17 -5.93 -2.82
C SER A 6 44.60 -6.49 -2.95
N GLY A 7 45.03 -7.26 -1.96
CA GLY A 7 46.44 -7.65 -1.81
C GLY A 7 47.34 -6.42 -1.58
N ASP A 8 48.32 -6.22 -2.45
CA ASP A 8 49.24 -5.09 -2.42
C ASP A 8 48.82 -3.92 -3.32
N GLN A 9 47.67 -4.02 -3.99
CA GLN A 9 47.14 -2.99 -4.88
C GLN A 9 45.98 -2.22 -4.25
N PHE A 10 45.87 -0.94 -4.58
CA PHE A 10 44.69 -0.12 -4.28
C PHE A 10 43.84 -0.01 -5.54
N LEU A 11 42.59 -0.46 -5.45
CA LEU A 11 41.61 -0.36 -6.52
C LEU A 11 40.61 0.74 -6.19
N ILE A 12 40.14 1.45 -7.22
CA ILE A 12 39.04 2.39 -7.05
C ILE A 12 37.78 1.58 -6.73
N SER A 13 37.19 1.86 -5.57
CA SER A 13 35.96 1.21 -5.11
C SER A 13 34.73 1.99 -5.57
N ARG A 14 34.80 3.33 -5.56
CA ARG A 14 33.73 4.24 -5.99
C ARG A 14 34.29 5.63 -6.29
N TYR A 15 33.80 6.28 -7.34
CA TYR A 15 34.13 7.68 -7.59
C TYR A 15 33.34 8.60 -6.64
N GLY A 16 33.97 9.66 -6.15
CA GLY A 16 33.25 10.66 -5.35
C GLY A 16 32.50 11.62 -6.26
N ASN A 17 31.39 12.18 -5.77
CA ASN A 17 30.73 13.31 -6.41
C ASN A 17 31.02 14.58 -5.58
N PRO A 18 31.89 15.51 -6.04
CA PRO A 18 32.16 16.76 -5.33
C PRO A 18 30.97 17.72 -5.32
N ASP A 19 30.04 17.59 -6.29
CA ASP A 19 28.85 18.44 -6.43
C ASP A 19 27.65 17.92 -5.63
N LEU A 20 27.88 16.94 -4.76
CA LEU A 20 26.84 16.34 -3.93
C LEU A 20 26.25 17.38 -2.97
N LYS A 21 24.92 17.50 -2.97
CA LYS A 21 24.18 18.39 -2.08
C LYS A 21 23.04 17.66 -1.37
N TRP A 22 22.45 18.33 -0.38
CA TRP A 22 21.30 17.81 0.35
C TRP A 22 20.07 17.69 -0.54
N GLU A 23 19.26 16.66 -0.30
CA GLU A 23 17.89 16.59 -0.82
C GLU A 23 17.09 17.76 -0.26
N THR A 24 16.37 18.48 -1.11
CA THR A 24 15.61 19.67 -0.69
C THR A 24 14.13 19.41 -0.92
N THR A 25 13.33 19.63 0.12
CA THR A 25 11.88 19.54 0.04
C THR A 25 11.26 20.92 0.19
N THR A 26 10.59 21.39 -0.86
CA THR A 26 9.82 22.63 -0.86
C THR A 26 8.34 22.30 -0.75
N GLN A 27 7.68 22.84 0.26
CA GLN A 27 6.25 22.63 0.48
C GLN A 27 5.50 23.97 0.50
N ASN A 28 4.47 24.06 -0.32
CA ASN A 28 3.49 25.14 -0.29
C ASN A 28 2.18 24.59 0.28
N ASN A 29 1.56 25.32 1.20
CA ASN A 29 0.26 24.99 1.76
C ASN A 29 -0.64 26.23 1.75
N ILE A 30 -1.91 26.04 1.37
CA ILE A 30 -2.95 27.05 1.43
C ILE A 30 -4.17 26.42 2.11
N GLY A 31 -4.55 26.95 3.26
CA GLY A 31 -5.63 26.43 4.08
C GLY A 31 -6.75 27.44 4.31
N VAL A 32 -7.95 26.94 4.56
CA VAL A 32 -9.11 27.71 5.02
C VAL A 32 -9.72 27.02 6.23
N ASP A 33 -9.84 27.78 7.32
CA ASP A 33 -10.45 27.33 8.57
C ASP A 33 -11.75 28.09 8.84
N VAL A 34 -12.82 27.35 9.16
CA VAL A 34 -14.14 27.93 9.42
C VAL A 34 -14.71 27.35 10.71
N GLY A 35 -14.95 28.23 11.69
CA GLY A 35 -15.69 27.92 12.91
C GLY A 35 -17.12 28.47 12.86
N LEU A 36 -18.12 27.62 13.06
CA LEU A 36 -19.54 27.95 13.09
C LEU A 36 -20.16 27.56 14.44
N LEU A 37 -21.32 28.14 14.76
CA LEU A 37 -22.13 27.79 15.95
C LEU A 37 -21.35 27.91 17.26
N SER A 38 -20.61 29.01 17.44
CA SER A 38 -19.69 29.19 18.58
C SER A 38 -18.63 28.09 18.66
N ASN A 39 -18.03 27.74 17.51
CA ASN A 39 -17.02 26.69 17.34
C ASN A 39 -17.50 25.30 17.80
N ARG A 40 -18.78 25.00 17.58
CA ARG A 40 -19.33 23.64 17.72
C ARG A 40 -19.19 22.83 16.45
N LEU A 41 -19.22 23.50 15.30
CA LEU A 41 -18.89 22.91 14.02
C LEU A 41 -17.64 23.64 13.52
N TYR A 42 -16.57 22.90 13.33
CA TYR A 42 -15.32 23.38 12.76
C TYR A 42 -15.01 22.56 11.51
N PHE A 43 -14.53 23.25 10.49
CA PHE A 43 -14.12 22.65 9.24
C PHE A 43 -12.82 23.30 8.78
N SER A 44 -11.89 22.47 8.32
CA SER A 44 -10.63 22.90 7.73
C SER A 44 -10.40 22.20 6.40
N VAL A 45 -9.88 22.95 5.43
CA VAL A 45 -9.44 22.42 4.13
C VAL A 45 -8.07 23.00 3.82
N ASP A 46 -7.11 22.12 3.58
CA ASP A 46 -5.77 22.49 3.14
C ASP A 46 -5.51 21.92 1.75
N TYR A 47 -4.89 22.71 0.89
CA TYR A 47 -4.26 22.24 -0.33
C TYR A 47 -2.75 22.32 -0.18
N PHE A 48 -2.09 21.17 -0.25
CA PHE A 48 -0.64 21.09 -0.19
C PHE A 48 -0.03 20.72 -1.54
N LYS A 49 1.14 21.27 -1.81
CA LYS A 49 2.03 20.84 -2.90
C LYS A 49 3.45 20.77 -2.37
N LYS A 50 3.97 19.56 -2.29
CA LYS A 50 5.32 19.21 -1.86
C LYS A 50 6.14 18.77 -3.08
N LEU A 51 7.32 19.34 -3.25
CA LEU A 51 8.30 18.96 -4.26
C LEU A 51 9.60 18.58 -3.54
N THR A 52 10.04 17.35 -3.68
CA THR A 52 11.34 16.89 -3.21
C THR A 52 12.27 16.82 -4.41
N SER A 53 13.22 17.74 -4.48
CA SER A 53 14.23 17.85 -5.53
C SER A 53 15.58 17.37 -5.03
N ASP A 54 16.48 17.09 -5.97
CA ASP A 54 17.85 16.66 -5.71
C ASP A 54 17.95 15.34 -4.93
N ILE A 55 17.00 14.41 -5.15
CA ILE A 55 16.97 13.10 -4.49
C ILE A 55 18.27 12.34 -4.80
N LEU A 56 18.90 11.80 -3.76
CA LEU A 56 20.16 11.08 -3.82
C LEU A 56 19.94 9.65 -4.30
N LEU A 57 20.38 9.36 -5.52
CA LEU A 57 20.27 8.03 -6.12
C LEU A 57 21.63 7.49 -6.53
N PRO A 58 21.86 6.17 -6.38
CA PRO A 58 23.04 5.53 -6.92
C PRO A 58 22.93 5.41 -8.44
N ILE A 59 23.95 5.88 -9.17
CA ILE A 59 24.08 5.68 -10.61
C ILE A 59 25.30 4.81 -10.90
N SER A 60 25.06 3.70 -11.61
CA SER A 60 26.12 2.84 -12.13
C SER A 60 26.84 3.55 -13.28
N LEU A 61 28.17 3.55 -13.24
CA LEU A 61 28.99 4.11 -14.31
C LEU A 61 29.25 3.04 -15.40
N PRO A 62 29.47 3.45 -16.66
CA PRO A 62 29.77 2.50 -17.74
C PRO A 62 31.01 1.65 -17.43
N SER A 63 30.99 0.36 -17.76
CA SER A 63 32.07 -0.58 -17.39
C SER A 63 33.47 -0.21 -17.92
N ILE A 64 33.56 0.70 -18.92
CA ILE A 64 34.83 1.23 -19.42
C ILE A 64 35.63 1.98 -18.35
N VAL A 65 34.99 2.52 -17.30
CA VAL A 65 35.69 3.14 -16.17
C VAL A 65 36.14 2.13 -15.11
N GLY A 66 36.03 0.83 -15.42
CA GLY A 66 36.36 -0.27 -14.52
C GLY A 66 35.17 -0.76 -13.71
N ASN A 67 35.40 -1.82 -12.93
CA ASN A 67 34.39 -2.40 -12.03
C ASN A 67 34.33 -1.61 -10.71
N VAL A 68 33.64 -0.47 -10.75
CA VAL A 68 33.45 0.43 -9.61
C VAL A 68 32.00 0.38 -9.13
N SER A 69 31.81 0.59 -7.82
CA SER A 69 30.48 0.68 -7.22
C SER A 69 29.74 1.92 -7.74
N PRO A 70 28.39 1.89 -7.77
CA PRO A 70 27.58 3.05 -8.14
C PRO A 70 27.93 4.30 -7.32
N THR A 71 27.97 5.45 -7.99
CA THR A 71 28.21 6.76 -7.36
C THR A 71 26.87 7.39 -7.00
N ILE A 72 26.76 7.94 -5.79
CA ILE A 72 25.57 8.65 -5.34
C ILE A 72 25.59 10.06 -5.93
N VAL A 73 24.49 10.46 -6.57
CA VAL A 73 24.32 11.78 -7.16
C VAL A 73 22.90 12.28 -6.93
N ASN A 74 22.69 13.60 -6.99
CA ASN A 74 21.36 14.21 -6.96
C ASN A 74 20.67 13.97 -8.32
N ALA A 75 19.76 12.99 -8.37
CA ALA A 75 19.30 12.36 -9.60
C ALA A 75 17.79 12.12 -9.68
N GLY A 76 16.99 12.62 -8.73
CA GLY A 76 15.54 12.48 -8.76
C GLY A 76 14.79 13.73 -8.31
N GLU A 77 13.56 13.87 -8.80
CA GLU A 77 12.58 14.82 -8.31
C GLU A 77 11.21 14.14 -8.24
N VAL A 78 10.51 14.30 -7.12
CA VAL A 78 9.19 13.71 -6.85
C VAL A 78 8.26 14.78 -6.29
N SER A 79 7.03 14.83 -6.79
CA SER A 79 5.98 15.69 -6.25
C SER A 79 4.90 14.89 -5.54
N ASN A 80 4.36 15.48 -4.47
CA ASN A 80 3.15 15.04 -3.79
C ASN A 80 2.21 16.23 -3.67
N LYS A 81 0.97 16.08 -4.09
CA LYS A 81 -0.04 17.13 -3.94
C LYS A 81 -1.39 16.54 -3.62
N GLY A 82 -2.21 17.31 -2.93
CA GLY A 82 -3.55 16.89 -2.59
C GLY A 82 -4.23 17.83 -1.62
N PHE A 83 -5.35 17.35 -1.11
CA PHE A 83 -6.19 18.07 -0.17
C PHE A 83 -6.26 17.32 1.15
N GLU A 84 -6.24 18.06 2.25
CA GLU A 84 -6.56 17.57 3.58
C GLU A 84 -7.86 18.23 4.03
N PHE A 85 -8.73 17.44 4.64
CA PHE A 85 -10.03 17.86 5.12
C PHE A 85 -10.15 17.43 6.58
N ALA A 86 -10.62 18.32 7.44
CA ALA A 86 -10.98 18.00 8.81
C ALA A 86 -12.35 18.59 9.13
N VAL A 87 -13.23 17.79 9.72
CA VAL A 87 -14.55 18.20 10.21
C VAL A 87 -14.65 17.79 11.66
N ASP A 88 -14.88 18.76 12.54
CA ASP A 88 -15.13 18.53 13.95
C ASP A 88 -16.50 19.05 14.33
N TYR A 89 -17.33 18.18 14.86
CA TYR A 89 -18.63 18.53 15.39
C TYR A 89 -18.74 18.09 16.85
N ARG A 90 -18.96 19.06 17.73
CA ARG A 90 -19.05 18.82 19.18
C ARG A 90 -20.26 19.48 19.80
N ASN A 91 -20.84 18.78 20.75
CA ASN A 91 -21.88 19.32 21.62
C ASN A 91 -21.54 18.97 23.08
N SER A 92 -21.26 19.99 23.87
CA SER A 92 -20.88 19.86 25.28
C SER A 92 -21.85 20.57 26.24
N GLY A 93 -22.87 21.25 25.70
CA GLY A 93 -23.76 22.14 26.46
C GLY A 93 -25.00 21.46 27.05
N ARG A 94 -25.13 20.14 26.94
CA ARG A 94 -26.27 19.35 27.45
C ARG A 94 -25.78 18.17 28.27
N ALA A 95 -26.73 17.44 28.88
CA ALA A 95 -26.44 16.24 29.67
C ALA A 95 -25.81 15.12 28.82
N PHE A 96 -26.30 14.95 27.58
CA PHE A 96 -25.64 14.14 26.56
C PHE A 96 -24.59 14.99 25.85
N LYS A 97 -23.33 14.58 25.94
CA LYS A 97 -22.21 15.21 25.26
C LYS A 97 -21.70 14.27 24.18
N TYR A 98 -21.27 14.83 23.06
CA TYR A 98 -20.65 14.04 22.01
C TYR A 98 -19.69 14.87 21.18
N SER A 99 -18.75 14.19 20.55
CA SER A 99 -17.87 14.73 19.51
C SER A 99 -17.75 13.75 18.36
N ILE A 100 -17.69 14.29 17.15
CA ILE A 100 -17.46 13.57 15.91
C ILE A 100 -16.35 14.32 15.20
N ASN A 101 -15.22 13.66 14.99
CA ASN A 101 -14.03 14.22 14.39
C ASN A 101 -13.70 13.35 13.19
N ALA A 102 -13.83 13.88 11.99
CA ALA A 102 -13.55 13.19 10.74
C ALA A 102 -12.40 13.88 10.03
N ASN A 103 -11.44 13.10 9.52
CA ASN A 103 -10.38 13.61 8.68
C ASN A 103 -10.24 12.77 7.41
N ALA A 104 -9.78 13.42 6.35
CA ALA A 104 -9.51 12.79 5.08
C ALA A 104 -8.34 13.51 4.38
N ALA A 105 -7.42 12.75 3.79
CA ALA A 105 -6.31 13.29 3.03
C ALA A 105 -6.23 12.58 1.67
N THR A 106 -6.13 13.36 0.60
CA THR A 106 -5.87 12.86 -0.75
C THR A 106 -4.40 13.08 -1.10
N VAL A 107 -3.80 12.13 -1.82
CA VAL A 107 -2.42 12.26 -2.29
C VAL A 107 -2.35 11.81 -3.73
N ARG A 108 -1.77 12.67 -4.58
CA ARG A 108 -1.27 12.30 -5.91
C ARG A 108 0.24 12.45 -5.90
N ASN A 109 0.93 11.33 -6.02
CA ASN A 109 2.38 11.26 -6.17
C ASN A 109 2.76 11.19 -7.66
N ASN A 110 3.88 11.82 -8.02
CA ASN A 110 4.43 11.74 -9.36
C ASN A 110 5.96 11.85 -9.33
N VAL A 111 6.65 11.02 -10.09
CA VAL A 111 8.06 11.19 -10.40
C VAL A 111 8.19 12.27 -11.49
N GLU A 112 8.73 13.42 -11.13
CA GLU A 112 8.87 14.57 -12.03
C GLU A 112 10.11 14.46 -12.90
N LYS A 113 11.21 13.97 -12.33
CA LYS A 113 12.50 13.86 -13.02
C LYS A 113 13.30 12.70 -12.49
N LEU A 114 14.03 12.05 -13.39
CA LEU A 114 15.15 11.19 -13.08
C LEU A 114 16.36 11.62 -13.92
N HIS A 115 17.55 11.27 -13.46
CA HIS A 115 18.78 11.54 -14.20
C HIS A 115 18.75 10.83 -15.57
N PRO A 116 19.25 11.42 -16.67
CA PRO A 116 19.21 10.80 -18.00
C PRO A 116 19.85 9.40 -18.07
N ASN A 117 20.93 9.18 -17.32
CA ASN A 117 21.60 7.87 -17.20
C ASN A 117 20.91 6.89 -16.25
N LEU A 118 19.78 7.28 -15.64
CA LEU A 118 18.92 6.46 -14.79
C LEU A 118 17.46 6.71 -15.21
N PRO A 119 17.05 6.31 -16.44
CA PRO A 119 15.73 6.66 -16.99
C PRO A 119 14.56 6.03 -16.22
N ASN A 120 14.83 4.99 -15.42
CA ASN A 120 13.89 4.37 -14.50
C ASN A 120 14.66 3.59 -13.42
N ILE A 121 13.97 3.26 -12.33
CA ILE A 121 14.45 2.36 -11.28
C ILE A 121 13.53 1.16 -11.27
N VAL A 122 14.07 -0.03 -11.55
CA VAL A 122 13.32 -1.28 -11.61
C VAL A 122 13.52 -2.05 -10.31
N GLY A 123 12.43 -2.40 -9.65
CA GLY A 123 12.39 -3.36 -8.55
C GLY A 123 11.88 -4.72 -9.04
N ASP A 124 11.62 -5.63 -8.10
CA ASP A 124 11.12 -6.99 -8.40
C ASP A 124 9.76 -6.97 -9.10
N VAL A 125 8.80 -6.20 -8.56
CA VAL A 125 7.41 -6.10 -9.05
C VAL A 125 6.99 -4.70 -9.45
N TYR A 126 7.90 -3.73 -9.38
CA TYR A 126 7.60 -2.32 -9.57
C TYR A 126 8.63 -1.63 -10.45
N LYS A 127 8.23 -0.48 -11.01
CA LYS A 127 9.08 0.42 -11.77
C LYS A 127 8.79 1.86 -11.37
N THR A 128 9.82 2.60 -11.03
CA THR A 128 9.77 4.05 -10.83
C THR A 128 10.23 4.72 -12.12
N GLN A 129 9.35 5.50 -12.75
CA GLN A 129 9.61 6.17 -14.02
C GLN A 129 8.93 7.55 -14.03
N VAL A 130 9.53 8.51 -14.73
CA VAL A 130 8.96 9.85 -14.92
C VAL A 130 7.52 9.76 -15.44
N GLY A 131 6.63 10.54 -14.83
CA GLY A 131 5.20 10.60 -15.16
C GLY A 131 4.34 9.53 -14.47
N GLN A 132 4.93 8.69 -13.62
CA GLN A 132 4.23 7.67 -12.83
C GLN A 132 4.42 7.91 -11.33
N PRO A 133 3.50 7.42 -10.49
CA PRO A 133 3.72 7.33 -9.05
C PRO A 133 4.98 6.51 -8.72
N LEU A 134 5.66 6.88 -7.63
CA LEU A 134 6.81 6.19 -7.11
C LEU A 134 6.47 4.72 -6.82
N GLY A 135 7.30 3.79 -7.31
CA GLY A 135 7.11 2.36 -7.04
C GLY A 135 5.87 1.74 -7.68
N SER A 136 5.33 2.32 -8.76
CA SER A 136 4.17 1.76 -9.47
C SER A 136 4.42 0.32 -9.91
N PHE A 137 3.44 -0.57 -9.75
CA PHE A 137 3.56 -1.96 -10.16
C PHE A 137 3.71 -2.06 -11.66
N TYR A 138 4.64 -2.91 -12.12
CA TYR A 138 4.96 -3.04 -13.54
C TYR A 138 5.06 -4.51 -13.94
N GLY A 139 4.31 -4.91 -14.96
CA GLY A 139 4.20 -6.31 -15.35
C GLY A 139 3.21 -6.55 -16.47
N TYR A 140 2.90 -7.83 -16.72
CA TYR A 140 1.97 -8.25 -17.75
C TYR A 140 0.52 -8.04 -17.30
N VAL A 141 -0.38 -7.76 -18.25
CA VAL A 141 -1.83 -7.68 -17.97
C VAL A 141 -2.47 -9.03 -18.27
N MET A 142 -3.05 -9.66 -17.26
CA MET A 142 -3.85 -10.87 -17.46
C MET A 142 -5.17 -10.51 -18.15
N GLU A 143 -5.53 -11.25 -19.21
CA GLU A 143 -6.82 -11.14 -19.89
C GLU A 143 -7.75 -12.33 -19.63
N GLY A 144 -7.18 -13.46 -19.19
CA GLY A 144 -7.93 -14.66 -18.89
C GLY A 144 -7.06 -15.91 -18.97
N ILE A 145 -7.67 -16.99 -19.42
CA ILE A 145 -7.04 -18.30 -19.59
C ILE A 145 -7.34 -18.77 -21.01
N TYR A 146 -6.34 -19.31 -21.70
CA TYR A 146 -6.58 -19.94 -23.00
C TYR A 146 -7.52 -21.13 -22.87
N GLN A 147 -8.65 -21.10 -23.57
CA GLN A 147 -9.65 -22.16 -23.47
C GLN A 147 -9.37 -23.34 -24.40
N ASN A 148 -8.72 -23.09 -25.53
CA ASN A 148 -8.41 -24.11 -26.53
C ASN A 148 -7.19 -23.71 -27.39
N VAL A 149 -6.74 -24.64 -28.24
CA VAL A 149 -5.55 -24.44 -29.09
C VAL A 149 -5.79 -23.39 -30.19
N ALA A 150 -7.04 -23.21 -30.64
CA ALA A 150 -7.35 -22.21 -31.66
C ALA A 150 -7.17 -20.79 -31.12
N GLU A 151 -7.55 -20.53 -29.87
CA GLU A 151 -7.27 -19.26 -29.19
C GLU A 151 -5.78 -18.98 -29.06
N ILE A 152 -4.98 -20.00 -28.71
CA ILE A 152 -3.52 -19.88 -28.60
C ILE A 152 -2.91 -19.49 -29.95
N ASN A 153 -3.24 -20.24 -31.02
CA ASN A 153 -2.68 -19.98 -32.34
C ASN A 153 -3.12 -18.63 -32.93
N ALA A 154 -4.36 -18.20 -32.64
CA ALA A 154 -4.86 -16.92 -33.09
C ALA A 154 -4.21 -15.75 -32.33
N HIS A 155 -3.98 -15.92 -31.03
CA HIS A 155 -3.41 -14.87 -30.18
C HIS A 155 -1.88 -14.78 -30.29
N LEU A 156 -1.19 -15.92 -30.39
CA LEU A 156 0.27 -16.02 -30.49
C LEU A 156 0.72 -16.24 -31.95
N SER A 157 0.07 -15.56 -32.90
CA SER A 157 0.30 -15.74 -34.34
C SER A 157 1.72 -15.41 -34.80
N GLY A 158 2.45 -14.58 -34.04
CA GLY A 158 3.86 -14.24 -34.29
C GLY A 158 4.84 -15.24 -33.66
N THR A 159 4.37 -16.18 -32.83
CA THR A 159 5.18 -17.17 -32.14
C THR A 159 5.14 -18.50 -32.89
N ALA A 160 6.28 -18.93 -33.43
CA ALA A 160 6.39 -20.24 -34.06
C ALA A 160 6.26 -21.36 -33.01
N ASN A 161 5.28 -22.25 -33.16
CA ASN A 161 4.97 -23.35 -32.23
C ASN A 161 4.87 -22.88 -30.77
N PRO A 162 3.81 -22.12 -30.40
CA PRO A 162 3.66 -21.61 -29.05
C PRO A 162 3.72 -22.73 -28.01
N PRO A 163 4.51 -22.59 -26.93
CA PRO A 163 4.64 -23.62 -25.90
C PRO A 163 3.41 -23.69 -24.98
N ASP A 164 2.57 -22.66 -25.00
CA ASP A 164 1.34 -22.51 -24.24
C ASP A 164 0.34 -23.63 -24.53
N LYS A 165 -0.41 -24.03 -23.50
CA LYS A 165 -1.43 -25.07 -23.56
C LYS A 165 -2.79 -24.51 -23.12
N PRO A 166 -3.91 -25.10 -23.56
CA PRO A 166 -5.22 -24.78 -22.99
C PRO A 166 -5.18 -24.90 -21.46
N GLY A 167 -5.68 -23.88 -20.77
CA GLY A 167 -5.58 -23.73 -19.33
C GLY A 167 -4.44 -22.83 -18.83
N ASP A 168 -3.52 -22.40 -19.69
CA ASP A 168 -2.45 -21.45 -19.34
C ASP A 168 -2.97 -20.00 -19.32
N ILE A 169 -2.28 -19.14 -18.56
CA ILE A 169 -2.65 -17.75 -18.40
C ILE A 169 -2.45 -17.00 -19.72
N LYS A 170 -3.50 -16.31 -20.17
CA LYS A 170 -3.45 -15.42 -21.32
C LYS A 170 -3.12 -14.00 -20.88
N PHE A 171 -1.99 -13.47 -21.36
CA PHE A 171 -1.59 -12.08 -21.18
C PHE A 171 -1.92 -11.24 -22.40
N ARG A 172 -2.18 -9.95 -22.20
CA ARG A 172 -2.45 -9.01 -23.29
C ARG A 172 -1.19 -8.78 -24.11
N ASP A 173 -1.29 -8.99 -25.42
CA ASP A 173 -0.34 -8.46 -26.40
C ASP A 173 -0.57 -6.95 -26.55
N LEU A 174 0.40 -6.14 -26.13
CA LEU A 174 0.28 -4.67 -26.12
C LEU A 174 0.70 -4.04 -27.44
N ASN A 175 1.54 -4.72 -28.24
CA ASN A 175 2.07 -4.17 -29.48
C ASN A 175 1.45 -4.81 -30.74
N GLY A 176 0.67 -5.88 -30.58
CA GLY A 176 -0.08 -6.56 -31.63
C GLY A 176 0.79 -7.41 -32.56
N ASP A 177 1.98 -7.81 -32.13
CA ASP A 177 2.90 -8.63 -32.94
C ASP A 177 2.66 -10.14 -32.82
N GLY A 178 1.74 -10.57 -31.93
CA GLY A 178 1.42 -11.97 -31.67
C GLY A 178 2.53 -12.71 -30.89
N VAL A 179 3.37 -12.00 -30.15
CA VAL A 179 4.46 -12.54 -29.33
C VAL A 179 4.46 -11.90 -27.93
N ILE A 180 4.11 -12.67 -26.90
CA ILE A 180 4.16 -12.19 -25.52
C ILE A 180 5.60 -12.15 -25.00
N ASN A 181 6.14 -10.94 -24.84
CA ASN A 181 7.51 -10.68 -24.41
C ASN A 181 7.62 -9.42 -23.53
N ASP A 182 8.86 -8.96 -23.29
CA ASP A 182 9.15 -7.85 -22.40
C ASP A 182 8.54 -6.50 -22.81
N ASN A 183 8.15 -6.36 -24.08
CA ASN A 183 7.43 -5.20 -24.63
C ASN A 183 5.94 -5.17 -24.22
N ASP A 184 5.40 -6.27 -23.68
CA ASP A 184 4.00 -6.40 -23.26
C ASP A 184 3.78 -6.09 -21.77
N ARG A 185 4.77 -5.46 -21.15
CA ARG A 185 4.69 -5.02 -19.75
C ARG A 185 4.26 -3.55 -19.68
N THR A 186 3.35 -3.27 -18.78
CA THR A 186 2.85 -1.91 -18.50
C THR A 186 2.69 -1.69 -17.00
N PHE A 187 2.32 -0.46 -16.62
CA PHE A 187 1.95 -0.15 -15.25
C PHE A 187 0.60 -0.77 -14.91
N ILE A 188 0.57 -1.63 -13.90
CA ILE A 188 -0.58 -2.49 -13.56
C ILE A 188 -1.19 -2.17 -12.19
N GLY A 189 -0.65 -1.19 -11.45
CA GLY A 189 -1.22 -0.73 -10.20
C GLY A 189 -0.37 0.34 -9.51
N ASN A 190 -0.93 0.95 -8.47
CA ASN A 190 -0.32 2.03 -7.71
C ASN A 190 -0.32 1.74 -6.20
N PRO A 191 0.86 1.63 -5.56
CA PRO A 191 0.95 1.35 -4.12
C PRO A 191 0.67 2.57 -3.24
N ILE A 192 0.45 3.76 -3.81
CA ILE A 192 0.22 4.99 -3.05
C ILE A 192 -1.29 5.24 -2.94
N PRO A 193 -1.88 5.24 -1.72
CA PRO A 193 -3.29 5.47 -1.52
C PRO A 193 -3.76 6.81 -2.09
N ARG A 194 -4.89 6.80 -2.78
CA ARG A 194 -5.52 8.02 -3.31
C ARG A 194 -6.23 8.82 -2.22
N LEU A 195 -6.74 8.14 -1.21
CA LEU A 195 -7.44 8.72 -0.07
C LEU A 195 -7.09 7.94 1.20
N SER A 196 -6.74 8.66 2.26
CA SER A 196 -6.66 8.14 3.64
C SER A 196 -7.70 8.86 4.47
N TYR A 197 -8.37 8.17 5.39
CA TYR A 197 -9.45 8.78 6.17
C TYR A 197 -9.58 8.16 7.56
N GLY A 198 -10.09 8.96 8.49
CA GLY A 198 -10.33 8.58 9.87
C GLY A 198 -11.61 9.20 10.40
N LEU A 199 -12.28 8.47 11.29
CA LEU A 199 -13.48 8.92 11.99
C LEU A 199 -13.36 8.54 13.46
N ASN A 200 -13.32 9.55 14.33
CA ASN A 200 -13.33 9.41 15.77
C ASN A 200 -14.65 9.95 16.33
N MET A 201 -15.38 9.11 17.04
CA MET A 201 -16.62 9.46 17.71
C MET A 201 -16.47 9.23 19.21
N ALA A 202 -16.82 10.24 20.01
CA ALA A 202 -16.92 10.11 21.45
C ALA A 202 -18.29 10.57 21.94
N ALA A 203 -18.79 9.94 22.99
CA ALA A 203 -20.04 10.33 23.64
C ALA A 203 -19.97 10.11 25.15
N ASP A 204 -20.60 10.99 25.91
CA ASP A 204 -20.68 10.91 27.36
C ASP A 204 -22.13 11.15 27.83
N TYR A 205 -22.61 10.31 28.74
CA TYR A 205 -23.95 10.42 29.32
C TYR A 205 -24.03 9.83 30.73
N HIS A 206 -24.30 10.67 31.74
CA HIS A 206 -24.52 10.23 33.14
C HIS A 206 -23.49 9.21 33.67
N GLY A 207 -22.21 9.44 33.39
CA GLY A 207 -21.10 8.58 33.83
C GLY A 207 -20.72 7.49 32.82
N PHE A 208 -21.56 7.17 31.84
CA PHE A 208 -21.16 6.36 30.69
C PHE A 208 -20.34 7.20 29.72
N ASP A 209 -19.30 6.61 29.17
CA ASP A 209 -18.49 7.18 28.10
C ASP A 209 -18.22 6.14 27.01
N LEU A 210 -18.25 6.57 25.76
CA LEU A 210 -18.03 5.75 24.57
C LEU A 210 -16.97 6.44 23.70
N SER A 211 -16.01 5.67 23.20
CA SER A 211 -15.03 6.11 22.21
C SER A 211 -14.94 5.10 21.08
N VAL A 212 -14.97 5.57 19.83
CA VAL A 212 -14.95 4.72 18.63
C VAL A 212 -14.02 5.35 17.60
N LEU A 213 -13.05 4.57 17.11
CA LEU A 213 -12.10 4.99 16.08
C LEU A 213 -12.16 4.07 14.87
N PHE A 214 -12.57 4.65 13.74
CA PHE A 214 -12.42 4.06 12.42
C PHE A 214 -11.23 4.69 11.68
N GLN A 215 -10.53 3.87 10.90
CA GLN A 215 -9.47 4.30 9.99
C GLN A 215 -9.58 3.51 8.69
N GLY A 216 -9.30 4.14 7.56
CA GLY A 216 -9.27 3.47 6.27
C GLY A 216 -8.40 4.16 5.23
N VAL A 217 -8.17 3.45 4.14
CA VAL A 217 -7.53 3.94 2.92
C VAL A 217 -8.31 3.43 1.72
N GLU A 218 -8.32 4.20 0.64
CA GLU A 218 -9.03 3.90 -0.61
C GLU A 218 -8.14 4.17 -1.83
N GLY A 219 -8.27 3.32 -2.84
CA GLY A 219 -7.54 3.41 -4.11
C GLY A 219 -6.06 3.13 -3.93
N VAL A 220 -5.72 2.08 -3.19
CA VAL A 220 -4.36 1.56 -3.03
C VAL A 220 -4.30 0.14 -3.56
N ASP A 221 -3.31 -0.16 -4.37
CA ASP A 221 -3.06 -1.51 -4.86
C ASP A 221 -1.91 -2.16 -4.09
N LYS A 222 -1.90 -3.49 -4.03
CA LYS A 222 -0.80 -4.28 -3.51
C LYS A 222 -0.49 -5.48 -4.36
N TYR A 223 0.79 -5.86 -4.39
CA TYR A 223 1.18 -7.14 -4.96
C TYR A 223 1.11 -8.24 -3.89
N ASN A 224 0.13 -9.13 -4.01
CA ASN A 224 -0.06 -10.27 -3.13
C ASN A 224 0.80 -11.46 -3.60
N ASP A 225 2.03 -11.53 -3.09
CA ASP A 225 2.96 -12.63 -3.38
C ASP A 225 2.46 -13.95 -2.78
N SER A 226 1.79 -13.88 -1.63
CA SER A 226 1.20 -15.06 -1.00
C SER A 226 0.23 -15.75 -1.94
N LYS A 227 -0.64 -14.99 -2.62
CA LYS A 227 -1.55 -15.50 -3.65
C LYS A 227 -0.79 -16.16 -4.81
N GLN A 228 0.34 -15.59 -5.24
CA GLN A 228 1.18 -16.23 -6.25
C GLN A 228 1.61 -17.62 -5.80
N ILE A 229 2.07 -17.77 -4.56
CA ILE A 229 2.55 -19.04 -4.00
C ILE A 229 1.41 -20.03 -3.72
N THR A 230 0.31 -19.59 -3.10
CA THR A 230 -0.73 -20.50 -2.62
C THR A 230 -1.75 -20.88 -3.69
N ASP A 231 -1.96 -20.05 -4.69
CA ASP A 231 -3.07 -20.21 -5.64
C ASP A 231 -2.62 -20.50 -7.08
N TYR A 232 -1.40 -20.10 -7.46
CA TYR A 232 -0.95 -20.16 -8.86
C TYR A 232 0.39 -20.89 -9.08
N ASP A 233 1.14 -21.16 -8.02
CA ASP A 233 2.46 -21.78 -8.13
C ASP A 233 2.36 -23.20 -8.71
N SER A 234 3.27 -23.52 -9.62
CA SER A 234 3.37 -24.85 -10.23
C SER A 234 4.24 -25.82 -9.41
N ARG A 235 4.93 -25.32 -8.37
CA ARG A 235 5.75 -26.13 -7.45
C ARG A 235 4.85 -26.91 -6.48
N PRO A 236 5.31 -28.08 -5.98
CA PRO A 236 4.53 -28.95 -5.10
C PRO A 236 4.47 -28.41 -3.65
N PHE A 237 3.97 -27.19 -3.48
CA PHE A 237 3.68 -26.61 -2.18
C PHE A 237 2.25 -26.93 -1.74
N ASN A 238 1.94 -26.57 -0.50
CA ASN A 238 0.55 -26.59 -0.07
C ASN A 238 -0.19 -25.42 -0.72
N HIS A 239 -1.42 -25.67 -1.17
CA HIS A 239 -2.23 -24.70 -1.89
C HIS A 239 -3.43 -24.25 -1.06
N SER A 240 -3.98 -23.08 -1.41
CA SER A 240 -5.28 -22.68 -0.90
C SER A 240 -6.41 -23.45 -1.60
N THR A 241 -7.63 -23.33 -1.06
CA THR A 241 -8.82 -23.93 -1.67
C THR A 241 -9.23 -23.25 -2.99
N ALA A 242 -8.63 -22.11 -3.36
CA ALA A 242 -8.88 -21.46 -4.65
C ALA A 242 -8.52 -22.36 -5.84
N VAL A 243 -7.51 -23.22 -5.68
CA VAL A 243 -7.06 -24.18 -6.71
C VAL A 243 -8.16 -25.19 -7.08
N LEU A 244 -9.15 -25.42 -6.22
CA LEU A 244 -10.30 -26.28 -6.55
C LEU A 244 -11.17 -25.71 -7.69
N GLY A 245 -11.06 -24.41 -7.96
CA GLY A 245 -11.67 -23.72 -9.10
C GLY A 245 -10.80 -23.67 -10.36
N ALA A 246 -9.69 -24.42 -10.40
CA ALA A 246 -8.78 -24.44 -11.54
C ALA A 246 -9.44 -24.89 -12.84
N TRP A 247 -8.93 -24.37 -13.95
CA TRP A 247 -9.32 -24.80 -15.27
C TRP A 247 -9.07 -26.30 -15.46
N ARG A 248 -10.10 -27.02 -15.90
CA ARG A 248 -10.08 -28.46 -16.18
C ARG A 248 -10.66 -28.83 -17.54
N GLY A 249 -10.92 -27.83 -18.38
CA GLY A 249 -11.57 -27.95 -19.67
C GLY A 249 -12.19 -26.62 -20.10
N GLU A 250 -12.47 -26.48 -21.39
CA GLU A 250 -13.07 -25.28 -21.97
C GLU A 250 -14.33 -24.83 -21.20
N GLY A 251 -14.39 -23.55 -20.84
CA GLY A 251 -15.48 -22.93 -20.09
C GLY A 251 -15.49 -23.16 -18.57
N THR A 252 -14.54 -23.94 -18.02
CA THR A 252 -14.56 -24.29 -16.58
C THR A 252 -13.99 -23.21 -15.66
N SER A 253 -13.07 -22.38 -16.16
CA SER A 253 -12.46 -21.26 -15.43
C SER A 253 -11.91 -20.22 -16.40
N ASN A 254 -11.96 -18.96 -16.01
CA ASN A 254 -11.26 -17.85 -16.69
C ASN A 254 -10.32 -17.09 -15.75
N THR A 255 -10.14 -17.57 -14.51
CA THR A 255 -9.39 -16.87 -13.45
C THR A 255 -8.29 -17.72 -12.84
N ILE A 256 -8.58 -18.98 -12.50
CA ILE A 256 -7.58 -19.92 -11.97
C ILE A 256 -7.10 -20.85 -13.10
N PRO A 257 -5.81 -20.83 -13.50
CA PRO A 257 -5.28 -21.64 -14.60
C PRO A 257 -5.29 -23.12 -14.24
N ARG A 258 -4.99 -23.97 -15.23
CA ARG A 258 -4.84 -25.40 -15.00
C ARG A 258 -3.74 -25.69 -13.99
N THR A 259 -3.93 -26.71 -13.17
CA THR A 259 -2.88 -27.24 -12.29
C THR A 259 -1.84 -28.00 -13.11
N THR A 260 -0.56 -27.69 -12.92
CA THR A 260 0.56 -28.28 -13.68
C THR A 260 1.86 -28.12 -12.91
N PHE A 261 2.84 -28.99 -13.18
CA PHE A 261 4.20 -28.86 -12.66
C PHE A 261 5.12 -27.99 -13.55
N ASN A 262 4.69 -27.70 -14.77
CA ASN A 262 5.36 -26.76 -15.67
C ASN A 262 4.75 -25.36 -15.52
N ASP A 263 5.53 -24.31 -15.81
CA ASP A 263 5.04 -22.94 -15.83
C ASP A 263 3.86 -22.80 -16.81
N ASN A 264 2.75 -22.24 -16.32
CA ASN A 264 1.54 -21.93 -17.06
C ASN A 264 1.34 -20.40 -17.20
N GLY A 265 2.41 -19.64 -16.99
CA GLY A 265 2.41 -18.17 -16.94
C GLY A 265 2.40 -17.62 -15.51
N SER A 266 2.20 -18.45 -14.48
CA SER A 266 2.15 -18.01 -13.09
C SER A 266 3.47 -17.46 -12.55
N SER A 267 4.59 -17.76 -13.20
CA SER A 267 5.90 -17.18 -12.86
C SER A 267 6.00 -15.69 -13.19
N LYS A 268 5.22 -15.21 -14.17
CA LYS A 268 5.32 -13.83 -14.67
C LYS A 268 4.65 -12.84 -13.72
N LYS A 269 5.39 -11.78 -13.38
CA LYS A 269 4.85 -10.64 -12.61
C LYS A 269 3.74 -9.97 -13.42
N SER A 270 2.52 -10.02 -12.91
CA SER A 270 1.33 -9.64 -13.68
C SER A 270 0.19 -9.13 -12.80
N SER A 271 -0.81 -8.53 -13.45
CA SER A 271 -1.96 -7.89 -12.79
C SER A 271 -2.83 -8.86 -11.97
N ILE A 272 -2.70 -10.17 -12.15
CA ILE A 272 -3.42 -11.19 -11.39
C ILE A 272 -3.08 -11.19 -9.88
N PHE A 273 -1.85 -10.76 -9.58
CA PHE A 273 -1.31 -10.67 -8.23
C PHE A 273 -1.42 -9.26 -7.66
N VAL A 274 -1.86 -8.28 -8.46
CA VAL A 274 -2.11 -6.91 -8.01
C VAL A 274 -3.58 -6.80 -7.60
N GLU A 275 -3.83 -6.47 -6.34
CA GLU A 275 -5.17 -6.44 -5.75
C GLU A 275 -5.44 -5.10 -5.07
N ASP A 276 -6.71 -4.68 -5.12
CA ASP A 276 -7.21 -3.53 -4.38
C ASP A 276 -7.13 -3.80 -2.87
N ALA A 277 -6.21 -3.10 -2.21
CA ALA A 277 -5.97 -3.17 -0.79
C ALA A 277 -6.72 -2.07 0.00
N SER A 278 -7.74 -1.45 -0.60
CA SER A 278 -8.62 -0.50 0.10
C SER A 278 -9.31 -1.19 1.29
N TYR A 279 -9.39 -0.48 2.41
CA TYR A 279 -10.00 -1.03 3.62
C TYR A 279 -10.60 0.04 4.54
N LEU A 280 -11.53 -0.41 5.37
CA LEU A 280 -12.04 0.28 6.55
C LEU A 280 -11.88 -0.62 7.78
N ARG A 281 -11.26 -0.13 8.84
CA ARG A 281 -10.99 -0.86 10.08
C ARG A 281 -11.54 -0.12 11.29
N LEU A 282 -12.27 -0.84 12.15
CA LEU A 282 -12.59 -0.41 13.51
C LEU A 282 -11.37 -0.66 14.39
N LYS A 283 -10.53 0.37 14.53
CA LYS A 283 -9.24 0.30 15.23
C LYS A 283 -9.43 0.17 16.74
N ASN A 284 -10.34 0.96 17.31
CA ASN A 284 -10.63 0.93 18.74
C ASN A 284 -12.11 1.19 19.00
N MET A 285 -12.68 0.50 19.97
CA MET A 285 -13.96 0.80 20.57
C MET A 285 -13.85 0.61 22.07
N GLU A 286 -14.19 1.62 22.87
CA GLU A 286 -14.14 1.56 24.32
C GLU A 286 -15.45 2.06 24.91
N LEU A 287 -16.02 1.30 25.83
CA LEU A 287 -17.17 1.66 26.64
C LEU A 287 -16.74 1.69 28.11
N GLY A 288 -16.90 2.85 28.74
CA GLY A 288 -16.59 3.08 30.13
C GLY A 288 -17.83 3.46 30.94
N TYR A 289 -17.76 3.20 32.24
CA TYR A 289 -18.65 3.77 33.23
C TYR A 289 -17.83 4.29 34.42
N SER A 290 -17.90 5.59 34.64
CA SER A 290 -17.38 6.26 35.81
C SER A 290 -18.45 6.27 36.90
N LEU A 291 -18.13 5.71 38.06
CA LEU A 291 -19.01 5.66 39.24
C LEU A 291 -19.29 7.05 39.86
N GLY A 292 -18.76 8.11 39.22
CA GLY A 292 -18.90 9.51 39.60
C GLY A 292 -17.76 9.97 40.51
N ALA A 293 -17.71 11.28 40.76
CA ALA A 293 -16.94 11.77 41.89
C ALA A 293 -17.51 11.13 43.14
N LEU A 294 -16.84 10.11 43.68
CA LEU A 294 -17.12 9.55 44.99
C LEU A 294 -16.83 10.69 45.97
N ARG A 295 -17.83 11.56 46.16
CA ARG A 295 -17.72 12.81 46.91
C ARG A 295 -17.03 12.50 48.24
N SER A 296 -15.81 12.98 48.44
CA SER A 296 -15.11 13.32 49.70
C SER A 296 -15.55 12.65 51.03
N SER A 297 -16.09 11.43 51.00
CA SER A 297 -16.73 10.75 52.13
C SER A 297 -16.26 9.30 52.27
N SER A 298 -15.41 8.82 51.35
CA SER A 298 -14.65 7.60 51.60
C SER A 298 -13.46 7.95 52.50
N LYS A 299 -13.30 7.24 53.63
CA LYS A 299 -12.09 7.31 54.48
C LYS A 299 -10.80 6.93 53.74
N LEU A 300 -10.93 6.43 52.51
CA LEU A 300 -9.86 5.88 51.67
C LEU A 300 -9.27 6.90 50.68
N GLY A 301 -9.82 8.12 50.60
CA GLY A 301 -9.30 9.16 49.70
C GLY A 301 -9.54 8.92 48.21
N VAL A 302 -10.44 8.01 47.82
CA VAL A 302 -10.72 7.73 46.40
C VAL A 302 -11.65 8.79 45.81
N GLN A 303 -11.23 9.47 44.74
CA GLN A 303 -11.97 10.51 44.02
C GLN A 303 -12.88 9.96 42.91
N ASN A 304 -12.42 8.98 42.14
CA ASN A 304 -13.18 8.38 41.03
C ASN A 304 -12.72 6.95 40.76
N VAL A 305 -13.67 6.10 40.35
CA VAL A 305 -13.39 4.77 39.82
C VAL A 305 -14.12 4.63 38.49
N ARG A 306 -13.37 4.38 37.42
CA ARG A 306 -13.91 4.10 36.08
C ARG A 306 -13.64 2.65 35.72
N LEU A 307 -14.69 1.91 35.40
CA LEU A 307 -14.60 0.57 34.82
C LEU A 307 -14.76 0.71 33.30
N TYR A 308 -13.97 -0.01 32.52
CA TYR A 308 -14.09 0.03 31.07
C TYR A 308 -13.81 -1.32 30.41
N VAL A 309 -14.43 -1.50 29.26
CA VAL A 309 -14.12 -2.56 28.30
C VAL A 309 -13.71 -1.91 26.99
N SER A 310 -12.58 -2.34 26.44
CA SER A 310 -12.11 -1.87 25.14
C SER A 310 -11.76 -3.02 24.20
N GLY A 311 -11.94 -2.78 22.92
CA GLY A 311 -11.69 -3.72 21.85
C GLY A 311 -10.83 -3.08 20.78
N GLN A 312 -9.74 -3.74 20.39
CA GLN A 312 -8.81 -3.27 19.36
C GLN A 312 -8.88 -4.15 18.12
N ASN A 313 -8.78 -3.53 16.94
CA ASN A 313 -8.81 -4.18 15.62
C ASN A 313 -10.03 -5.11 15.42
N LEU A 314 -11.19 -4.70 15.95
CA LEU A 314 -12.37 -5.57 16.06
C LEU A 314 -12.93 -6.03 14.72
N PHE A 315 -12.84 -5.17 13.70
CA PHE A 315 -13.44 -5.38 12.39
C PHE A 315 -12.60 -4.74 11.29
N THR A 316 -12.41 -5.44 10.16
CA THR A 316 -11.82 -4.92 8.93
C THR A 316 -12.70 -5.32 7.75
N ARG A 317 -13.04 -4.35 6.90
CA ARG A 317 -13.70 -4.56 5.61
C ARG A 317 -12.71 -4.27 4.50
N THR A 318 -12.45 -5.24 3.64
CA THR A 318 -11.59 -5.12 2.45
C THR A 318 -12.00 -6.15 1.39
N LYS A 319 -11.60 -5.94 0.14
CA LYS A 319 -11.68 -6.95 -0.93
C LYS A 319 -10.36 -7.68 -1.14
N TYR A 320 -9.28 -7.21 -0.51
CA TYR A 320 -7.97 -7.82 -0.55
C TYR A 320 -8.03 -9.25 -0.04
N THR A 321 -7.45 -10.19 -0.78
CA THR A 321 -7.50 -11.63 -0.42
C THR A 321 -6.33 -12.08 0.47
N GLY A 322 -5.30 -11.24 0.60
CA GLY A 322 -4.21 -11.46 1.54
C GLY A 322 -4.63 -11.26 3.00
N LEU A 323 -3.70 -11.53 3.91
CA LEU A 323 -3.98 -11.61 5.34
C LEU A 323 -4.27 -10.25 6.00
N ASP A 324 -3.54 -9.20 5.63
CA ASP A 324 -3.73 -7.85 6.16
C ASP A 324 -3.57 -6.77 5.09
N PRO A 325 -4.63 -6.01 4.73
CA PRO A 325 -4.53 -4.91 3.78
C PRO A 325 -3.67 -3.74 4.29
N GLU A 326 -3.30 -3.68 5.57
CA GLU A 326 -2.46 -2.62 6.16
C GLU A 326 -0.95 -2.92 6.09
N SER A 327 -0.51 -4.08 5.58
CA SER A 327 0.92 -4.38 5.40
C SER A 327 1.69 -3.23 4.71
N THR A 328 2.88 -2.87 5.21
CA THR A 328 3.67 -1.76 4.64
C THR A 328 4.53 -2.18 3.45
N ASP A 329 4.64 -3.48 3.19
CA ASP A 329 5.47 -3.99 2.11
C ASP A 329 4.74 -3.83 0.77
N ILE A 330 5.47 -3.34 -0.25
CA ILE A 330 4.98 -3.26 -1.64
C ILE A 330 4.64 -4.67 -2.17
N LEU A 331 5.43 -5.66 -1.73
CA LEU A 331 5.25 -7.08 -2.00
C LEU A 331 4.80 -7.78 -0.71
N ASP A 332 3.51 -8.11 -0.62
CA ASP A 332 2.96 -8.78 0.56
C ASP A 332 3.22 -10.29 0.53
N ARG A 333 4.18 -10.71 1.36
CA ARG A 333 4.59 -12.10 1.55
C ARG A 333 3.85 -12.82 2.67
N GLY A 334 2.66 -12.34 3.02
CA GLY A 334 1.81 -12.95 4.03
C GLY A 334 2.01 -12.31 5.39
N THR A 335 2.02 -10.98 5.42
CA THR A 335 2.08 -10.22 6.66
C THR A 335 0.92 -10.61 7.57
N TYR A 336 1.22 -11.10 8.76
CA TYR A 336 0.19 -11.49 9.72
C TYR A 336 -0.67 -10.30 10.13
N PRO A 337 -1.99 -10.48 10.28
CA PRO A 337 -2.88 -9.42 10.65
C PRO A 337 -2.67 -9.01 12.10
N GLN A 338 -2.98 -7.74 12.38
CA GLN A 338 -3.04 -7.26 13.75
C GLN A 338 -4.06 -8.07 14.56
N SER A 339 -3.65 -8.54 15.73
CA SER A 339 -4.50 -9.34 16.60
C SER A 339 -5.69 -8.53 17.14
N ARG A 340 -6.83 -9.20 17.29
CA ARG A 340 -7.98 -8.63 17.99
C ARG A 340 -7.74 -8.77 19.49
N ALA A 341 -7.83 -7.68 20.22
CA ALA A 341 -7.66 -7.67 21.67
C ALA A 341 -8.93 -7.16 22.34
N PHE A 342 -9.32 -7.80 23.44
CA PHE A 342 -10.37 -7.34 24.33
C PHE A 342 -9.74 -7.09 25.69
N LEU A 343 -9.87 -5.86 26.20
CA LEU A 343 -9.29 -5.43 27.45
C LEU A 343 -10.40 -5.04 28.41
N PHE A 344 -10.28 -5.50 29.64
CA PHE A 344 -11.10 -5.07 30.77
C PHE A 344 -10.18 -4.34 31.74
N GLY A 345 -10.56 -3.14 32.15
CA GLY A 345 -9.70 -2.32 32.99
C GLY A 345 -10.48 -1.46 33.97
N THR A 346 -9.73 -1.01 34.97
CA THR A 346 -10.21 -0.08 35.98
C THR A 346 -9.21 1.06 36.09
N ASN A 347 -9.69 2.29 36.09
CA ASN A 347 -8.91 3.47 36.40
C ASN A 347 -9.38 4.06 37.74
N VAL A 348 -8.49 4.10 38.72
CA VAL A 348 -8.75 4.62 40.07
C VAL A 348 -7.99 5.93 40.26
N LYS A 349 -8.71 7.00 40.61
CA LYS A 349 -8.16 8.30 40.94
C LYS A 349 -8.26 8.53 42.45
N PHE A 350 -7.15 8.84 43.10
CA PHE A 350 -7.04 9.23 44.52
C PHE A 350 -6.95 10.75 44.66
#